data_AF-A0A5J4E688-F1
#
_entry.id   AF-A0A5J4E688-F1
#
_cell.length_a   1.000
_cell.length_b   1.000
_cell.length_c   1.000
_cell.angle_alpha   90.00
_cell.angle_beta   90.00
_cell.angle_gamma   90.00
#
_symmetry.space_group_name_H-M   'P 1'
#
loop_
_entity.id
_entity.type
_entity.pdbx_description
1 polymer ?
#
loop_
_entity_poly.entity_id
_entity_poly.type
_entity_poly.pdbx_seq_one_letter_code
_entity_poly.pdbx_strand_id
1 'polypeptide(L)'
;MLDNQTINRLSDKINQLLPPELRQVKSDFDTRLKSLLQQKLSELEFVSREEFDIQSGVLQRTRAKLEALETKLKALEKTLKVK
;
A
#
# COMPACT_ATOMS: atom_id res chain seq x y z
N MET A 1 3.45 4.72 -3.45
CA MET A 1 3.91 5.63 -2.38
C MET A 1 3.00 6.83 -2.41
N LEU A 2 2.72 7.44 -1.26
CA LEU A 2 2.03 8.71 -1.22
C LEU A 2 3.00 9.81 -1.61
N ASP A 3 2.89 10.22 -2.85
CA ASP A 3 3.67 11.26 -3.48
C ASP A 3 2.97 12.62 -3.31
N ASN A 4 3.77 13.69 -3.28
CA ASN A 4 3.29 15.07 -3.15
C ASN A 4 2.29 15.42 -4.28
N GLN A 5 2.38 14.75 -5.44
CA GLN A 5 1.42 14.90 -6.54
C GLN A 5 0.05 14.29 -6.23
N THR A 6 -0.02 13.14 -5.56
CA THR A 6 -1.28 12.53 -5.13
C THR A 6 -1.98 13.39 -4.06
N ILE A 7 -1.21 13.98 -3.14
CA ILE A 7 -1.74 14.93 -2.16
C ILE A 7 -2.26 16.19 -2.85
N ASN A 8 -1.51 16.76 -3.80
CA ASN A 8 -1.96 17.92 -4.58
C ASN A 8 -3.27 17.65 -5.32
N ARG A 9 -3.39 16.49 -5.99
CA ARG A 9 -4.62 16.12 -6.69
C ARG A 9 -5.82 15.97 -5.75
N LEU A 10 -5.60 15.49 -4.53
CA LEU A 10 -6.65 15.41 -3.51
C LEU A 10 -7.07 16.80 -3.04
N SER A 11 -6.10 17.69 -2.77
CA SER A 11 -6.34 19.09 -2.45
C SER A 11 -7.11 19.81 -3.56
N ASP A 12 -6.73 19.60 -4.83
CA ASP A 12 -7.41 20.19 -5.98
C ASP A 12 -8.86 19.71 -6.12
N LYS A 13 -9.13 18.42 -5.89
CA LYS A 13 -10.48 17.87 -5.88
C LYS A 13 -11.34 18.44 -4.75
N ILE A 14 -10.77 18.57 -3.56
CA ILE A 14 -11.46 19.19 -2.42
C ILE A 14 -11.80 20.65 -2.78
N ASN A 15 -10.86 21.38 -3.38
CA ASN A 15 -11.06 22.75 -3.83
C ASN A 15 -12.11 22.92 -4.92
N GLN A 16 -12.28 21.94 -5.80
CA GLN A 16 -13.34 21.95 -6.82
C GLN A 16 -14.73 21.74 -6.22
N LEU A 17 -14.82 21.09 -5.05
CA LEU A 17 -16.08 20.87 -4.33
C LEU A 17 -16.41 21.99 -3.33
N LEU A 18 -15.50 22.95 -3.12
CA LEU A 18 -15.75 24.08 -2.23
C LEU A 18 -16.69 25.12 -2.86
N PRO A 19 -17.69 25.60 -2.10
CA PRO A 19 -18.58 26.69 -2.50
C PRO A 19 -17.81 27.96 -2.91
N PRO A 20 -18.33 28.72 -3.89
CA PRO A 20 -17.67 29.94 -4.38
C PRO A 20 -17.43 30.99 -3.30
N GLU A 21 -18.24 31.03 -2.22
CA GLU A 21 -18.08 31.97 -1.11
C GLU A 21 -16.76 31.76 -0.32
N LEU A 22 -16.21 30.54 -0.32
CA LEU A 22 -14.98 30.20 0.41
C LEU A 22 -13.71 30.37 -0.44
N ARG A 23 -13.83 30.70 -1.73
CA ARG A 23 -12.68 30.82 -2.66
C ARG A 23 -11.76 32.01 -2.37
N GLN A 24 -12.21 33.02 -1.62
CA GLN A 24 -11.38 34.18 -1.27
C GLN A 24 -10.39 33.89 -0.12
N VAL A 25 -10.65 32.87 0.70
CA VAL A 25 -9.77 32.43 1.81
C VAL A 25 -8.83 31.29 1.36
N LYS A 26 -8.87 30.96 0.06
CA LYS A 26 -8.31 29.74 -0.54
C LYS A 26 -6.81 29.56 -0.33
N SER A 27 -5.98 30.59 -0.49
CA SER A 27 -4.51 30.40 -0.45
C SER A 27 -3.99 29.88 0.90
N ASP A 28 -4.46 30.49 1.99
CA ASP A 28 -4.06 30.10 3.34
C ASP A 28 -4.77 28.82 3.79
N PHE A 29 -6.00 28.62 3.34
CA PHE A 29 -6.76 27.41 3.59
C PHE A 29 -6.15 26.20 2.88
N ASP A 30 -5.76 26.33 1.61
CA ASP A 30 -5.13 25.27 0.79
C ASP A 30 -3.86 24.75 1.44
N THR A 31 -3.01 25.66 1.88
CA THR A 31 -1.73 25.32 2.51
C THR A 31 -1.96 24.58 3.82
N ARG A 32 -2.92 25.03 4.63
CA ARG A 32 -3.30 24.37 5.89
C ARG A 32 -3.96 23.01 5.67
N LEU A 33 -4.85 22.89 4.68
CA LEU A 33 -5.49 21.64 4.29
C LEU A 33 -4.46 20.61 3.84
N LYS A 34 -3.54 21.03 2.95
CA LYS A 34 -2.48 20.17 2.44
C LYS A 34 -1.58 19.66 3.57
N SER A 35 -1.18 20.54 4.48
CA SER A 35 -0.38 20.16 5.65
C SER A 35 -1.12 19.18 6.57
N LEU A 36 -2.41 19.42 6.83
CA LEU A 36 -3.22 18.54 7.68
C LEU A 36 -3.47 17.18 7.04
N LEU A 37 -3.73 17.15 5.73
CA LEU A 37 -3.84 15.90 4.96
C LEU A 37 -2.53 15.13 4.95
N GLN A 38 -1.40 15.81 4.74
CA GLN A 38 -0.08 15.19 4.77
C GLN A 38 0.23 14.59 6.15
N GLN A 39 -0.09 15.31 7.23
CA GLN A 39 0.07 14.81 8.59
C GLN A 39 -0.82 13.58 8.85
N LYS A 40 -2.11 13.66 8.49
CA LYS A 40 -3.06 12.55 8.71
C LYS A 40 -2.77 11.32 7.85
N LEU A 41 -2.30 11.49 6.62
CA LEU A 41 -1.79 10.39 5.81
C LEU A 41 -0.50 9.83 6.39
N SER A 42 0.39 10.64 6.96
CA SER A 42 1.62 10.12 7.57
C SER A 42 1.34 9.34 8.86
N GLU A 43 0.22 9.62 9.54
CA GLU A 43 -0.25 8.86 10.72
C GLU A 43 -0.89 7.51 10.36
N LEU A 44 -1.32 7.31 9.11
CA LEU A 44 -1.79 6.01 8.64
C LEU A 44 -0.56 5.14 8.37
N GLU A 45 -0.55 3.91 8.90
CA GLU A 45 0.55 2.95 8.74
C GLU A 45 0.68 2.45 7.29
N PHE A 46 1.16 3.31 6.40
CA PHE A 46 1.39 2.96 5.01
C PHE A 46 2.66 2.13 4.87
N VAL A 47 2.50 0.91 4.37
CA VAL A 47 3.63 0.10 3.91
C VAL A 47 4.17 0.73 2.63
N SER A 48 5.46 1.03 2.59
CA SER A 48 6.09 1.56 1.38
C SER A 48 6.00 0.53 0.24
N ARG A 49 6.11 0.99 -1.01
CA ARG A 49 6.08 0.08 -2.16
C ARG A 49 7.25 -0.91 -2.10
N GLU A 50 8.40 -0.46 -1.64
CA GLU A 50 9.59 -1.27 -1.46
C GLU A 50 9.38 -2.36 -0.39
N GLU A 51 8.85 -2.00 0.77
CA GLU A 51 8.54 -2.97 1.83
C GLU A 51 7.49 -4.00 1.38
N PHE A 52 6.47 -3.55 0.63
CA PHE A 52 5.48 -4.45 0.03
C PHE A 52 6.13 -5.44 -0.94
N ASP A 53 6.99 -4.95 -1.85
CA ASP A 53 7.66 -5.78 -2.85
C ASP A 53 8.62 -6.79 -2.15
N ILE A 54 9.30 -6.38 -1.07
CA ILE A 54 10.12 -7.28 -0.23
C ILE A 54 9.25 -8.39 0.38
N GLN A 55 8.14 -8.03 1.03
CA GLN A 55 7.24 -9.01 1.67
C GLN A 55 6.63 -9.97 0.64
N SER A 56 6.23 -9.46 -0.52
CA SER A 56 5.75 -10.26 -1.65
C SER A 56 6.82 -11.26 -2.11
N GLY A 57 8.08 -10.83 -2.23
CA GLY A 57 9.19 -11.71 -2.56
C GLY A 57 9.46 -12.78 -1.50
N VAL A 58 9.33 -12.45 -0.20
CA VAL A 58 9.40 -13.45 0.89
C VAL A 58 8.29 -14.50 0.71
N LEU A 59 7.05 -14.06 0.44
CA LEU A 59 5.90 -14.93 0.28
C LEU A 59 6.03 -15.86 -0.95
N GLN A 60 6.57 -15.35 -2.06
CA GLN A 60 6.86 -16.17 -3.24
C GLN A 60 7.88 -17.27 -2.92
N ARG A 61 8.95 -16.94 -2.19
CA ARG A 61 9.96 -17.92 -1.78
C ARG A 61 9.40 -18.98 -0.83
N THR A 62 8.51 -18.60 0.09
CA THR A 62 7.90 -19.57 1.01
C THR A 62 6.96 -20.51 0.28
N ARG A 63 6.16 -20.02 -0.68
CA ARG A 63 5.33 -20.88 -1.56
C ARG A 63 6.17 -21.89 -2.33
N ALA A 64 7.25 -21.46 -2.97
CA ALA A 64 8.14 -22.36 -3.71
C ALA A 64 8.75 -23.45 -2.80
N LYS A 65 9.17 -23.09 -1.58
CA LYS A 65 9.66 -24.07 -0.60
C LYS A 65 8.57 -25.06 -0.15
N LEU A 66 7.34 -24.58 0.02
CA LEU A 66 6.19 -25.38 0.43
C LEU A 66 5.83 -26.41 -0.66
N GLU A 67 5.75 -25.99 -1.92
CA GLU A 67 5.51 -26.90 -3.06
C GLU A 67 6.60 -27.99 -3.18
N ALA A 68 7.87 -27.62 -2.96
CA ALA A 68 8.98 -28.57 -2.97
C ALA A 68 8.86 -29.59 -1.82
N LEU A 69 8.45 -29.17 -0.63
CA LEU A 69 8.21 -30.05 0.50
C LEU A 69 7.01 -30.97 0.25
N GLU A 70 5.91 -30.46 -0.29
CA GLU A 70 4.74 -31.27 -0.66
C GLU A 70 5.10 -32.34 -1.69
N THR A 71 5.94 -32.00 -2.67
CA THR A 71 6.42 -32.95 -3.68
C THR A 71 7.26 -34.05 -3.04
N LYS A 72 8.17 -33.69 -2.13
CA LYS A 72 8.97 -34.67 -1.37
C LYS A 72 8.10 -35.55 -0.50
N LEU A 73 7.10 -34.99 0.17
CA LEU A 73 6.15 -35.73 1.00
C LEU A 73 5.38 -36.74 0.16
N LYS A 74 4.81 -36.33 -0.98
CA LYS A 74 4.10 -37.22 -1.91
C LYS A 74 4.98 -38.36 -2.42
N ALA A 75 6.25 -38.09 -2.69
CA ALA A 75 7.20 -39.13 -3.09
C ALA A 75 7.42 -40.14 -1.97
N LEU A 76 7.62 -39.66 -0.74
CA LEU A 76 7.82 -40.50 0.44
C LEU A 76 6.57 -41.35 0.76
N GLU A 77 5.39 -40.74 0.72
CA GLU A 77 4.10 -41.41 0.93
C GLU A 77 3.86 -42.51 -0.11
N LYS A 78 4.25 -42.30 -1.37
CA LYS A 78 4.19 -43.34 -2.41
C LYS A 78 5.12 -44.49 -2.09
N THR A 79 6.35 -44.23 -1.66
CA THR A 79 7.29 -45.29 -1.28
C THR A 79 6.80 -46.10 -0.08
N LEU A 80 6.14 -45.45 0.88
CA LEU A 80 5.59 -46.12 2.07
C LEU A 80 4.32 -46.93 1.78
N LYS A 81 3.45 -46.49 0.85
CA LYS A 81 2.24 -47.23 0.45
C LYS A 81 2.50 -48.43 -0.45
N VAL A 82 3.69 -48.54 -1.03
CA VAL A 82 4.10 -49.64 -1.92
C VAL A 82 4.72 -50.82 -1.13
N LYS A 83 4.82 -50.71 0.20
CA LYS A 83 5.23 -51.78 1.10
C LYS A 83 4.04 -52.35 1.85
#